data_AF-A5UNB3-F1
#
_entry.id   AF-A5UNB3-F1
#
_cell.length_a   1.000
_cell.length_b   1.000
_cell.length_c   1.000
_cell.angle_alpha   90.00
_cell.angle_beta   90.00
_cell.angle_gamma   90.00
#
_symmetry.space_group_name_H-M   'P 1'
#
loop_
_entity.id
_entity.type
_entity.pdbx_description
1 polymer ?
#
loop_
_entity_poly.entity_id
_entity_poly.type
_entity_poly.pdbx_seq_one_letter_code
_entity_poly.pdbx_strand_id
1 'polypeptide(L)'
;MAISQGKSTRLPSGARNVANRGKRKAELGRDPAETRVDEKRLKKIRTRGGNEKLRLATANKMNLTDPATGKSQVVDVLGVIENSANPNYVRRNIITKGAIVETPEGNAKVTSRPGQDGVLNGILI
;
A
#
# COMPACT_ATOMS: atom_id res chain seq x y z
N MET A 1 -1.52 -18.08 -6.51
CA MET A 1 -0.44 -17.64 -7.42
C MET A 1 0.82 -17.33 -6.62
N ALA A 2 2.00 -17.55 -7.20
CA ALA A 2 3.29 -17.49 -6.52
C ALA A 2 4.25 -16.57 -7.29
N ILE A 3 4.19 -15.27 -6.98
CA ILE A 3 5.23 -14.31 -7.37
C ILE A 3 6.46 -14.63 -6.50
N SER A 4 7.55 -15.09 -7.10
CA SER A 4 8.78 -15.38 -6.35
C SER A 4 9.63 -14.12 -6.27
N GLN A 5 10.08 -13.76 -5.07
CA GLN A 5 11.03 -12.68 -4.79
C GLN A 5 12.49 -13.20 -4.71
N GLY A 6 12.72 -14.43 -5.18
CA GLY A 6 14.05 -15.05 -5.23
C GLY A 6 14.96 -14.44 -6.31
N LYS A 7 15.98 -15.20 -6.69
CA LYS A 7 16.94 -14.76 -7.73
C LYS A 7 16.23 -14.48 -9.06
N SER A 8 16.64 -13.38 -9.70
CA SER A 8 16.21 -13.03 -11.06
C SER A 8 16.68 -14.09 -12.06
N THR A 9 15.95 -14.20 -13.17
CA THR A 9 16.26 -15.09 -14.30
C THR A 9 17.55 -14.70 -15.03
N ARG A 10 18.06 -13.48 -14.82
CA ARG A 10 19.33 -12.99 -15.40
C ARG A 10 20.25 -12.39 -14.35
N LEU A 11 21.54 -12.42 -14.66
CA LEU A 11 22.59 -11.71 -13.94
C LEU A 11 22.63 -10.23 -14.34
N PRO A 12 23.27 -9.36 -13.53
CA PRO A 12 23.53 -7.97 -13.92
C PRO A 12 24.31 -7.83 -15.24
N SER A 13 25.16 -8.81 -15.56
CA SER A 13 25.90 -8.88 -16.84
C SER A 13 25.05 -9.35 -18.03
N GLY A 14 23.78 -9.71 -17.83
CA GLY A 14 22.86 -10.17 -18.88
C GLY A 14 22.85 -11.69 -19.13
N ALA A 15 23.84 -12.43 -18.62
CA ALA A 15 23.84 -13.89 -18.70
C ALA A 15 22.64 -14.52 -17.98
N ARG A 16 22.08 -15.59 -18.55
CA ARG A 16 20.91 -16.30 -18.00
C ARG A 16 21.31 -17.10 -16.77
N ASN A 17 20.61 -16.90 -15.66
CA ASN A 17 20.78 -17.70 -14.46
C ASN A 17 20.10 -19.07 -14.63
N VAL A 18 20.84 -20.14 -14.31
CA VAL A 18 20.29 -21.49 -14.16
C VAL A 18 19.90 -21.69 -12.70
N ALA A 19 18.63 -22.03 -12.46
CA ALA A 19 18.14 -22.28 -11.10
C ALA A 19 18.70 -23.62 -10.60
N ASN A 20 19.36 -23.60 -9.43
CA ASN A 20 19.88 -24.80 -8.78
C ASN A 20 18.90 -25.41 -7.75
N ARG A 21 17.70 -24.83 -7.60
CA ARG A 21 16.69 -25.26 -6.63
C ARG A 21 15.29 -24.81 -7.04
N GLY A 22 14.27 -25.51 -6.52
CA GLY A 22 12.87 -25.09 -6.64
C GLY A 22 12.51 -23.85 -5.82
N LYS A 23 11.31 -23.31 -6.05
CA LYS A 23 10.77 -22.13 -5.33
C LYS A 23 10.64 -22.42 -3.84
N ARG A 24 11.04 -21.48 -2.99
CA ARG A 24 10.90 -21.60 -1.53
C ARG A 24 9.68 -20.85 -1.03
N LYS A 25 8.92 -21.45 -0.10
CA LYS A 25 7.75 -20.81 0.53
C LYS A 25 8.07 -19.46 1.18
N ALA A 26 9.30 -19.31 1.68
CA ALA A 26 9.80 -18.08 2.29
C ALA A 26 9.99 -16.91 1.28
N GLU A 27 10.16 -17.21 0.00
CA GLU A 27 10.42 -16.23 -1.07
C GLU A 27 9.12 -15.83 -1.80
N LEU A 28 7.99 -16.40 -1.42
CA LEU A 28 6.72 -16.14 -2.08
C LEU A 28 6.11 -14.80 -1.66
N GLY A 29 5.90 -13.94 -2.64
CA GLY A 29 5.13 -12.71 -2.54
C GLY A 29 3.65 -12.90 -2.83
N ARG A 30 2.93 -11.78 -2.84
CA ARG A 30 1.49 -11.70 -3.10
C ARG A 30 1.21 -10.60 -4.11
N ASP A 31 0.05 -10.70 -4.74
CA ASP A 31 -0.51 -9.64 -5.57
C ASP A 31 -0.71 -8.36 -4.73
N PRO A 32 -0.62 -7.18 -5.39
CA PRO A 32 -0.86 -5.89 -4.75
C PRO A 32 -2.27 -5.81 -4.16
N ALA A 33 -2.43 -5.03 -3.10
CA ALA A 33 -3.74 -4.90 -2.44
C ALA A 33 -4.71 -3.98 -3.19
N GLU A 34 -4.19 -3.03 -3.99
CA GLU A 34 -4.96 -1.96 -4.67
C GLU A 34 -6.07 -1.38 -3.78
N THR A 35 -5.70 -0.80 -2.63
CA THR A 35 -6.66 -0.25 -1.66
C THR A 35 -7.46 0.89 -2.29
N ARG A 36 -8.80 0.82 -2.26
CA ARG A 36 -9.69 1.85 -2.86
C ARG A 36 -10.40 2.69 -1.81
N VAL A 37 -10.87 3.87 -2.23
CA VAL A 37 -11.78 4.71 -1.44
C VAL A 37 -13.18 4.08 -1.44
N ASP A 38 -13.59 3.50 -0.32
CA ASP A 38 -14.92 2.91 -0.08
C ASP A 38 -15.02 2.51 1.42
N GLU A 39 -16.18 2.01 1.87
CA GLU A 39 -16.36 1.50 3.24
C GLU A 39 -15.23 0.58 3.68
N LYS A 40 -14.77 0.74 4.93
CA LYS A 40 -13.58 0.07 5.44
C LYS A 40 -13.71 -1.46 5.40
N ARG A 41 -12.96 -2.12 4.49
CA ARG A 41 -12.84 -3.59 4.46
C ARG A 41 -11.40 -3.99 4.66
N LEU A 42 -11.22 -4.84 5.67
CA LEU A 42 -9.91 -5.24 6.15
C LEU A 42 -9.79 -6.76 6.16
N LYS A 43 -8.70 -7.26 5.57
CA LYS A 43 -8.41 -8.69 5.50
C LYS A 43 -7.24 -9.01 6.42
N LYS A 44 -7.48 -9.94 7.35
CA LYS A 44 -6.43 -10.51 8.19
C LYS A 44 -5.67 -11.59 7.41
N ILE A 45 -4.35 -11.49 7.37
CA ILE A 45 -3.50 -12.40 6.60
C ILE A 45 -2.40 -12.95 7.50
N ARG A 46 -2.34 -14.28 7.64
CA ARG A 46 -1.24 -14.96 8.30
C ARG A 46 0.04 -14.86 7.47
N THR A 47 1.15 -14.57 8.14
CA THR A 47 2.49 -14.46 7.57
C THR A 47 3.41 -15.52 8.15
N ARG A 48 4.64 -15.59 7.62
CA ARG A 48 5.66 -16.51 8.11
C ARG A 48 5.99 -16.19 9.57
N GLY A 49 6.20 -17.22 10.39
CA GLY A 49 6.49 -17.07 11.82
C GLY A 49 5.25 -16.97 12.71
N GLY A 50 4.04 -17.12 12.16
CA GLY A 50 2.81 -17.07 12.95
C GLY A 50 2.21 -15.67 13.12
N ASN A 51 2.94 -14.63 12.74
CA ASN A 51 2.45 -13.24 12.78
C ASN A 51 1.31 -13.01 11.79
N GLU A 52 0.52 -11.98 12.05
CA GLU A 52 -0.60 -11.57 11.21
C GLU A 52 -0.41 -10.15 10.73
N LYS A 53 -0.82 -9.88 9.49
CA LYS A 53 -0.86 -8.54 8.91
C LYS A 53 -2.28 -8.18 8.49
N LEU A 54 -2.60 -6.91 8.63
CA LEU A 54 -3.88 -6.35 8.24
C LEU A 54 -3.72 -5.70 6.86
N ARG A 55 -4.45 -6.23 5.87
CA ARG A 55 -4.44 -5.69 4.52
C ARG A 55 -5.74 -4.94 4.29
N LEU A 56 -5.66 -3.64 4.07
CA LEU A 56 -6.79 -2.82 3.64
C LEU A 56 -7.13 -3.12 2.18
N ALA A 57 -8.37 -3.53 1.94
CA ALA A 57 -8.94 -3.62 0.59
C ALA A 57 -9.60 -2.30 0.21
N THR A 58 -10.31 -1.68 1.16
CA THR A 58 -11.00 -0.40 1.00
C THR A 58 -10.95 0.41 2.30
N ALA A 59 -10.88 1.73 2.20
CA ALA A 59 -10.99 2.66 3.34
C ALA A 59 -11.58 4.00 2.92
N ASN A 60 -12.45 4.55 3.76
CA ASN A 60 -13.07 5.87 3.61
C ASN A 60 -12.55 6.88 4.64
N LYS A 61 -11.92 6.43 5.72
CA LYS A 61 -11.42 7.28 6.81
C LYS A 61 -9.90 7.22 6.92
N MET A 62 -9.31 8.37 7.21
CA MET A 62 -7.87 8.54 7.42
C MET A 62 -7.60 9.30 8.71
N ASN A 63 -6.52 8.95 9.40
CA ASN A 63 -5.96 9.80 10.45
C ASN A 63 -5.11 10.89 9.78
N LEU A 64 -5.63 12.11 9.74
CA LEU A 64 -4.96 13.28 9.22
C LEU A 64 -4.24 13.99 10.36
N THR A 65 -2.96 14.28 10.19
CA THR A 65 -2.17 15.07 11.14
C THR A 65 -1.82 16.40 10.51
N ASP A 66 -2.18 17.49 11.18
CA ASP A 66 -1.71 18.82 10.82
C ASP A 66 -0.30 19.04 11.38
N PRO A 67 0.72 19.23 10.53
CA PRO A 67 2.10 19.41 10.99
C PRO A 67 2.31 20.73 11.75
N ALA A 68 1.46 21.74 11.56
CA ALA A 68 1.59 23.02 12.27
C ALA A 68 1.11 22.93 13.72
N THR A 69 -0.02 22.27 13.96
CA THR A 69 -0.60 22.12 15.30
C THR A 69 -0.18 20.83 16.02
N GLY A 70 0.33 19.85 15.28
CA GLY A 70 0.64 18.51 15.80
C GLY A 70 -0.60 17.70 16.19
N LYS A 71 -1.81 18.18 15.87
CA LYS A 71 -3.05 17.49 16.17
C LYS A 71 -3.40 16.48 15.08
N SER A 72 -3.86 15.32 15.51
CA SER A 72 -4.37 14.28 14.62
C SER A 72 -5.88 14.14 14.77
N GLN A 73 -6.58 14.00 13.66
CA GLN A 73 -8.01 13.78 13.63
C GLN A 73 -8.42 12.78 12.55
N VAL A 74 -9.58 12.17 12.75
CA VAL A 74 -10.14 11.20 11.81
C VAL A 74 -11.02 11.94 10.82
N VAL A 75 -10.63 11.90 9.55
CA VAL A 75 -11.26 12.64 8.47
C VAL A 75 -11.64 11.69 7.34
N ASP A 76 -12.72 12.00 6.63
CA ASP A 76 -13.13 11.25 5.45
C ASP A 76 -12.23 11.58 4.23
N VAL A 77 -12.00 10.56 3.41
CA VAL A 77 -11.24 10.65 2.16
C VAL A 77 -12.22 10.72 1.00
N LEU A 78 -12.21 11.82 0.28
CA LEU A 78 -13.12 12.06 -0.84
C LEU A 78 -12.64 11.36 -2.12
N GLY A 79 -11.33 11.45 -2.38
CA GLY A 79 -10.72 10.90 -3.59
C GLY A 79 -9.21 10.98 -3.57
N VAL A 80 -8.59 10.33 -4.57
CA VAL A 80 -7.15 10.44 -4.83
C VAL A 80 -6.95 11.48 -5.93
N ILE A 81 -6.15 12.52 -5.66
CA ILE A 81 -5.84 13.58 -6.64
C ILE A 81 -4.59 13.20 -7.43
N GLU A 82 -3.54 12.79 -6.73
CA GLU A 82 -2.23 12.54 -7.34
C GLU A 82 -1.63 11.23 -6.83
N ASN A 83 -0.99 10.49 -7.73
CA ASN A 83 -0.23 9.31 -7.38
C ASN A 83 1.05 9.22 -8.22
N SER A 84 2.20 9.36 -7.56
CA SER A 84 3.52 9.32 -8.20
C SER A 84 3.87 7.95 -8.80
N ALA A 85 3.21 6.87 -8.38
CA ALA A 85 3.51 5.53 -8.86
C ALA A 85 2.89 5.23 -10.23
N ASN A 86 1.65 5.68 -10.46
CA ASN A 86 0.95 5.46 -11.72
C ASN A 86 -0.24 6.44 -11.87
N PRO A 87 -0.33 7.23 -12.95
CA PRO A 87 -1.48 8.11 -13.20
C PRO A 87 -2.83 7.39 -13.23
N ASN A 88 -2.88 6.12 -13.67
CA ASN A 88 -4.11 5.33 -13.71
C ASN A 88 -4.63 4.94 -12.30
N TYR A 89 -3.82 5.08 -11.26
CA TYR A 89 -4.28 4.86 -9.89
C TYR A 89 -5.21 5.97 -9.40
N VAL A 90 -5.02 7.20 -9.89
CA VAL A 90 -5.90 8.33 -9.64
C VAL A 90 -7.30 8.01 -10.15
N ARG A 91 -7.42 7.57 -11.41
CA ARG A 91 -8.71 7.25 -12.05
C ARG A 91 -9.49 6.12 -11.35
N ARG A 92 -8.80 5.25 -10.61
CA ARG A 92 -9.39 4.12 -9.88
C ARG A 92 -9.47 4.35 -8.37
N ASN A 93 -9.12 5.55 -7.90
CA ASN A 93 -9.03 5.91 -6.48
C ASN A 93 -8.18 4.92 -5.66
N ILE A 94 -7.03 4.51 -6.19
CA ILE A 94 -6.12 3.58 -5.50
C ILE A 94 -5.16 4.35 -4.59
N ILE A 95 -5.20 4.01 -3.30
CA ILE A 95 -4.42 4.61 -2.25
C ILE A 95 -3.10 3.85 -2.08
N THR A 96 -1.98 4.56 -2.24
CA THR A 96 -0.63 4.06 -1.98
C THR A 96 0.10 4.99 -1.01
N LYS A 97 1.21 4.52 -0.45
CA LYS A 97 2.11 5.40 0.31
C LYS A 97 2.60 6.51 -0.62
N GLY A 98 2.45 7.77 -0.20
CA GLY A 98 2.84 8.96 -0.94
C GLY A 98 1.77 9.52 -1.88
N ALA A 99 0.61 8.87 -2.01
CA ALA A 99 -0.51 9.43 -2.76
C ALA A 99 -1.03 10.72 -2.09
N ILE A 100 -1.48 11.67 -2.89
CA ILE A 100 -2.17 12.88 -2.42
C ILE A 100 -3.67 12.63 -2.51
N VAL A 101 -4.34 12.78 -1.39
CA VAL A 101 -5.79 12.58 -1.25
C VAL A 101 -6.48 13.87 -0.87
N GLU A 102 -7.71 14.01 -1.35
CA GLU A 102 -8.59 15.12 -1.00
C GLU A 102 -9.33 14.79 0.30
N THR A 103 -9.30 15.73 1.25
CA THR A 103 -10.06 15.65 2.50
C THR A 103 -10.80 16.97 2.73
N PRO A 104 -11.88 16.99 3.52
CA PRO A 104 -12.59 18.22 3.90
C PRO A 104 -11.71 19.34 4.47
N GLU A 105 -10.55 19.03 5.05
CA GLU A 105 -9.63 20.01 5.63
C GLU A 105 -8.57 20.53 4.65
N GLY A 106 -8.47 19.91 3.48
CA GLY A 106 -7.46 20.21 2.49
C GLY A 106 -6.80 18.96 1.92
N ASN A 107 -5.75 19.19 1.14
CA ASN A 107 -5.00 18.11 0.52
C ASN A 107 -4.08 17.45 1.54
N ALA A 108 -4.00 16.13 1.47
CA ALA A 108 -3.21 15.36 2.42
C ALA A 108 -2.33 14.32 1.73
N LYS A 109 -1.10 14.17 2.20
CA LYS A 109 -0.16 13.16 1.73
C LYS A 109 -0.27 11.90 2.59
N VAL A 110 -0.54 10.76 1.97
CA VAL A 110 -0.58 9.47 2.64
C VAL A 110 0.83 9.04 3.06
N THR A 111 1.02 8.73 4.34
CA THR A 111 2.34 8.31 4.89
C THR A 111 2.42 6.82 5.21
N SER A 112 1.27 6.17 5.46
CA SER A 112 1.20 4.75 5.81
C SER A 112 1.26 3.81 4.59
N ARG A 113 1.49 2.50 4.82
CA ARG A 113 1.37 1.46 3.78
C ARG A 113 0.09 0.64 4.01
N PRO A 114 -1.06 1.04 3.43
CA PRO A 114 -2.36 0.44 3.75
C PRO A 114 -2.42 -1.08 3.49
N GLY A 115 -1.71 -1.58 2.48
CA GLY A 115 -1.66 -3.00 2.16
C GLY A 115 -0.91 -3.91 3.14
N GLN A 116 -0.21 -3.34 4.13
CA GLN A 116 0.59 -4.06 5.14
C GLN A 116 0.16 -3.74 6.58
N ASP A 117 -0.11 -2.46 6.84
CA ASP A 117 -0.34 -1.93 8.19
C ASP A 117 -1.84 -1.93 8.56
N GLY A 118 -2.74 -1.90 7.57
CA GLY A 118 -4.18 -1.89 7.79
C GLY A 118 -4.75 -0.58 8.32
N VAL A 119 -3.94 0.48 8.36
CA VAL A 119 -4.30 1.84 8.74
C VAL A 119 -3.95 2.83 7.63
N LEU A 120 -4.79 3.85 7.51
CA LEU A 120 -4.61 4.96 6.58
C LEU A 120 -4.27 6.21 7.39
N ASN A 121 -3.03 6.68 7.26
CA ASN A 121 -2.54 7.89 7.91
C ASN A 121 -2.02 8.86 6.86
N GLY A 122 -2.19 10.15 7.11
CA GLY A 122 -1.68 11.20 6.23
C GLY A 122 -1.31 12.46 7.00
N ILE A 123 -0.60 13.35 6.31
CA ILE A 123 -0.19 14.67 6.79
C ILE A 123 -0.79 15.71 5.84
N LEU A 124 -1.33 16.79 6.40
CA LEU A 124 -1.82 17.93 5.60
C LEU A 124 -0.68 18.54 4.79
N ILE A 125 -0.95 18.94 3.54
CA ILE A 125 0.01 19.62 2.65
C ILE A 125 -0.30 21.10 2.60
#